data_AF-A0A378AEV8-F1
#
_entry.id   AF-A0A378AEV8-F1
#
_cell.length_a   1.000
_cell.length_b   1.000
_cell.length_c   1.000
_cell.angle_alpha   90.00
_cell.angle_beta   90.00
_cell.angle_gamma   90.00
#
_symmetry.space_group_name_H-M   'P 1'
#
loop_
_entity.id
_entity.type
_entity.pdbx_description
1 polymer ?
#
loop_
_entity_poly.entity_id
_entity_poly.type
_entity_poly.pdbx_seq_one_letter_code
_entity_poly.pdbx_strand_id
1 'polypeptide(L)'
;MTLSAAPRISCEVIDTRADRARIFNLQRYSLNDGQGIRTVVFFKGCPHTCPWCANPESISPRIQTLRRESKCLRCTRCQQDVAECPSGAWEQIGRDVTLDNLLQEVLKDEVFFRASGGGVTLSGGEVLMQAGFAARFLQRLRQWGIRTAIETGGRQHF
;
A
#
# COMPACT_ATOMS: atom_id res chain seq x y z
N MET A 1 7.66 37.42 25.73
CA MET A 1 8.68 36.37 25.60
C MET A 1 8.17 35.14 26.33
N THR A 2 7.76 34.10 25.60
CA THR A 2 7.93 32.68 25.96
C THR A 2 7.45 31.87 24.76
N LEU A 3 8.37 31.62 23.83
CA LEU A 3 8.24 30.61 22.79
C LEU A 3 8.38 29.26 23.49
N SER A 4 7.26 28.58 23.77
CA SER A 4 7.31 27.16 24.12
C SER A 4 7.49 26.38 22.83
N ALA A 5 8.74 26.20 22.41
CA ALA A 5 9.09 25.27 21.35
C ALA A 5 8.71 23.86 21.83
N ALA A 6 7.67 23.29 21.23
CA ALA A 6 7.38 21.86 21.37
C ALA A 6 8.64 21.07 20.96
N PRO A 7 9.03 20.03 21.72
CA PRO A 7 10.21 19.26 21.40
C PRO A 7 10.05 18.66 19.99
N ARG A 8 11.02 18.93 19.11
CA ARG A 8 11.11 18.28 17.80
C ARG A 8 11.21 16.79 18.06
N ILE A 9 10.20 16.03 17.64
CA ILE A 9 10.24 14.58 17.62
C ILE A 9 11.46 14.22 16.75
N SER A 10 12.52 13.73 17.40
CA SER A 10 13.70 13.20 16.73
C SER A 10 13.23 12.00 15.90
N CYS A 11 13.30 12.14 14.59
CA CYS A 11 12.86 11.14 13.61
C CYS A 11 13.95 10.07 13.38
N GLU A 12 14.69 9.70 14.42
CA GLU A 12 15.68 8.62 14.37
C GLU A 12 15.02 7.30 14.78
N VAL A 13 14.11 6.83 13.92
CA VAL A 13 13.79 5.40 13.86
C VAL A 13 14.25 4.93 12.49
N ILE A 14 15.55 4.69 12.36
CA ILE A 14 16.13 4.02 11.20
C ILE A 14 15.98 2.51 11.46
N ASP A 15 14.83 1.95 11.07
CA ASP A 15 14.67 0.50 11.01
C ASP A 15 15.20 -0.04 9.67
N THR A 16 15.93 -1.15 9.74
CA THR A 16 16.81 -1.74 8.72
C THR A 16 16.10 -2.34 7.49
N ARG A 17 14.77 -2.16 7.37
CA ARG A 17 13.98 -2.33 6.13
C ARG A 17 13.63 -1.02 5.44
N ALA A 18 14.30 0.08 5.77
CA ALA A 18 13.93 1.45 5.39
C ALA A 18 13.52 1.65 3.92
N ASP A 19 14.07 0.88 2.97
CA ASP A 19 13.84 1.04 1.53
C ASP A 19 12.85 0.07 0.90
N ARG A 20 12.25 -0.85 1.67
CA ARG A 20 11.28 -1.82 1.15
C ARG A 20 9.95 -1.74 1.89
N ALA A 21 8.86 -1.84 1.14
CA ALA A 21 7.53 -2.04 1.66
C ALA A 21 6.88 -3.26 1.04
N ARG A 22 5.85 -3.77 1.69
CA ARG A 22 4.98 -4.79 1.13
C ARG A 22 3.61 -4.19 0.82
N ILE A 23 3.22 -4.29 -0.44
CA ILE A 23 1.92 -3.84 -0.94
C ILE A 23 1.20 -5.03 -1.56
N PHE A 24 -0.13 -5.05 -1.55
CA PHE A 24 -0.89 -6.11 -2.23
C PHE A 24 -1.57 -5.64 -3.51
N ASN A 25 -1.80 -4.34 -3.68
CA ASN A 25 -2.44 -3.83 -4.87
C ASN A 25 -1.98 -2.39 -5.17
N LEU A 26 -2.04 -2.03 -6.45
CA LEU A 26 -1.84 -0.69 -6.97
C LEU A 26 -3.06 -0.36 -7.85
N GLN A 27 -4.06 0.30 -7.27
CA GLN A 27 -5.26 0.66 -8.01
C GLN A 27 -5.07 2.01 -8.68
N ARG A 28 -5.18 2.03 -10.00
CA ARG A 28 -5.04 3.24 -10.81
C ARG A 28 -6.39 3.87 -11.07
N TYR A 29 -6.39 5.18 -11.28
CA TYR A 29 -7.54 5.96 -11.71
C TYR A 29 -8.73 5.97 -10.73
N SER A 30 -8.47 5.88 -9.44
CA SER A 30 -9.54 6.00 -8.44
C SER A 30 -10.08 7.43 -8.38
N LEU A 31 -11.39 7.53 -8.18
CA LEU A 31 -12.14 8.79 -8.05
C LEU A 31 -12.65 9.05 -6.62
N ASN A 32 -12.57 8.05 -5.74
CA ASN A 32 -13.23 8.09 -4.43
C ASN A 32 -12.25 8.22 -3.26
N ASP A 33 -10.95 7.99 -3.49
CA ASP A 33 -9.94 7.92 -2.42
C ASP A 33 -9.21 9.27 -2.23
N GLY A 34 -9.94 10.38 -2.41
CA GLY A 34 -9.47 11.75 -2.30
C GLY A 34 -9.77 12.61 -3.54
N GLN A 35 -9.37 13.88 -3.51
CA GLN A 35 -9.60 14.81 -4.62
C GLN A 35 -8.84 14.39 -5.88
N GLY A 36 -9.51 14.54 -7.04
CA GLY A 36 -8.98 14.27 -8.37
C GLY A 36 -8.82 12.78 -8.67
N ILE A 37 -8.18 12.46 -9.78
CA ILE A 37 -7.85 11.08 -10.18
C ILE A 37 -6.62 10.62 -9.40
N ARG A 38 -6.72 9.49 -8.70
CA ARG A 38 -5.67 9.02 -7.81
C ARG A 38 -5.20 7.62 -8.10
N THR A 39 -3.92 7.38 -7.85
CA THR A 39 -3.38 6.02 -7.75
C THR A 39 -3.29 5.65 -6.28
N VAL A 40 -3.96 4.57 -5.90
CA VAL A 40 -4.03 4.08 -4.53
C VAL A 40 -3.04 2.94 -4.35
N VAL A 41 -2.13 3.11 -3.41
CA VAL A 41 -1.15 2.10 -3.01
C VAL A 41 -1.69 1.37 -1.78
N PHE A 42 -2.03 0.10 -1.94
CA PHE A 42 -2.60 -0.70 -0.86
C PHE A 42 -1.51 -1.52 -0.14
N PHE A 43 -1.18 -1.11 1.08
CA PHE A 43 -0.17 -1.74 1.94
C PHE A 43 -0.67 -3.04 2.58
N LYS A 44 0.27 -3.96 2.84
CA LYS A 44 0.06 -5.18 3.64
C LYS A 44 0.32 -4.93 5.12
N GLY A 45 -0.31 -5.72 5.97
CA GLY A 45 -0.29 -5.61 7.43
C GLY A 45 -1.41 -4.71 7.94
N CYS A 46 -2.27 -5.24 8.80
CA CYS A 46 -3.22 -4.46 9.59
C CYS A 46 -3.32 -5.08 10.99
N PRO A 47 -3.25 -4.27 12.07
CA PRO A 47 -3.36 -4.78 13.43
C PRO A 47 -4.83 -5.05 13.84
N HIS A 48 -5.77 -4.63 13.00
CA HIS A 48 -7.19 -4.75 13.25
C HIS A 48 -7.76 -6.01 12.60
N THR A 49 -8.79 -6.55 13.24
CA THR A 49 -9.59 -7.68 12.74
C THR A 49 -11.05 -7.24 12.62
N CYS A 50 -11.28 -6.13 11.91
CA CYS A 50 -12.61 -5.57 11.73
C CYS A 50 -13.55 -6.61 11.10
N PRO A 51 -14.74 -6.89 11.68
CA PRO A 51 -15.68 -7.87 11.11
C PRO A 51 -16.16 -7.54 9.69
N TRP A 52 -16.08 -6.27 9.31
CA TRP A 52 -16.46 -5.72 7.99
C TRP A 52 -15.25 -5.22 7.20
N CYS A 53 -14.06 -5.78 7.42
CA CYS A 53 -12.86 -5.37 6.69
C CYS A 53 -13.09 -5.53 5.17
N ALA A 54 -12.93 -4.45 4.41
CA ALA A 54 -13.06 -4.47 2.96
C ALA A 54 -11.91 -5.22 2.27
N ASN A 55 -10.75 -5.27 2.94
CA ASN A 55 -9.52 -5.90 2.43
C ASN A 55 -8.95 -6.90 3.47
N PRO A 56 -9.65 -7.99 3.81
CA PRO A 56 -9.18 -8.95 4.82
C PRO A 56 -7.84 -9.59 4.45
N GLU A 57 -7.52 -9.70 3.15
CA GLU A 57 -6.23 -10.15 2.64
C GLU A 57 -5.08 -9.21 3.01
N SER A 58 -5.36 -7.96 3.38
CA SER A 58 -4.34 -7.01 3.81
C SER A 58 -3.89 -7.21 5.26
N ILE A 59 -4.64 -7.96 6.09
CA ILE A 59 -4.39 -8.08 7.54
C ILE A 59 -3.01 -8.70 7.83
N SER A 60 -2.69 -9.80 7.16
CA SER A 60 -1.39 -10.45 7.32
C SER A 60 -0.28 -9.57 6.74
N PRO A 61 0.84 -9.35 7.46
CA PRO A 61 2.00 -8.68 6.89
C PRO A 61 2.79 -9.60 5.93
N ARG A 62 2.38 -10.87 5.76
CA ARG A 62 3.07 -11.83 4.89
C ARG A 62 2.54 -11.80 3.46
N ILE A 63 3.40 -12.20 2.52
CA ILE A 63 2.93 -12.63 1.20
C ILE A 63 2.15 -13.93 1.41
N GLN A 64 0.99 -14.02 0.77
CA GLN A 64 0.08 -15.16 0.93
C GLN A 64 -0.39 -15.61 -0.43
N THR A 65 -0.68 -16.91 -0.52
CA THR A 65 -1.34 -17.48 -1.68
C THR A 65 -2.81 -17.68 -1.32
N LEU A 66 -3.72 -17.05 -2.06
CA LEU A 66 -5.17 -17.17 -1.88
C LEU A 66 -5.79 -17.94 -3.04
N ARG A 67 -6.84 -18.70 -2.71
CA ARG A 67 -7.67 -19.39 -3.70
C ARG A 67 -8.98 -18.64 -3.90
N ARG A 68 -9.24 -18.22 -5.12
CA ARG A 68 -10.55 -17.73 -5.56
C ARG A 68 -11.43 -18.93 -5.88
N GLU A 69 -12.30 -19.29 -4.95
CA GLU A 69 -13.20 -20.45 -5.07
C GLU A 69 -14.01 -20.44 -6.37
N SER A 70 -14.52 -19.28 -6.77
CA SER A 70 -15.30 -19.11 -8.02
C SER A 70 -14.54 -19.44 -9.29
N LYS A 71 -13.20 -19.43 -9.27
CA LYS A 71 -12.34 -19.77 -10.41
C LYS A 71 -11.73 -21.16 -10.31
N CYS A 72 -11.82 -21.83 -9.16
CA CYS A 72 -11.10 -23.07 -8.93
C CYS A 72 -11.81 -24.25 -9.61
N LEU A 73 -11.14 -24.87 -10.58
CA LEU A 73 -11.63 -26.09 -11.26
C LEU A 73 -11.50 -27.36 -10.39
N ARG A 74 -10.96 -27.24 -9.17
CA ARG A 74 -10.65 -28.38 -8.27
C ARG A 74 -9.81 -29.48 -8.94
N CYS A 75 -8.91 -29.10 -9.85
CA CYS A 75 -8.01 -30.03 -10.50
C CYS A 75 -6.91 -30.53 -9.55
N THR A 76 -6.41 -31.74 -9.79
CA THR A 76 -5.32 -32.35 -9.02
C THR A 76 -3.93 -31.96 -9.53
N ARG A 77 -3.84 -31.42 -10.75
CA ARG A 77 -2.57 -31.17 -11.45
C ARG A 77 -1.81 -29.95 -10.95
N CYS A 78 -2.51 -28.87 -10.57
CA CYS A 78 -1.85 -27.60 -10.22
C CYS A 78 -1.13 -27.62 -8.87
N GLN A 79 -1.34 -28.66 -8.03
CA GLN A 79 -0.70 -28.82 -6.72
C GLN A 79 -0.77 -27.57 -5.81
N GLN A 80 -1.79 -26.73 -6.00
CA GLN A 80 -1.96 -25.46 -5.27
C GLN A 80 -0.89 -24.39 -5.57
N ASP A 81 -0.15 -24.55 -6.67
CA ASP A 81 0.83 -23.59 -7.15
C ASP A 81 0.17 -22.50 -8.00
N VAL A 82 0.64 -21.26 -7.84
CA VAL A 82 0.13 -20.08 -8.54
C VAL A 82 0.48 -20.11 -10.03
N ALA A 83 1.71 -20.50 -10.38
CA ALA A 83 2.21 -20.55 -11.75
C ALA A 83 1.64 -21.75 -12.53
N GLU A 84 1.27 -22.82 -11.83
CA GLU A 84 0.70 -24.03 -12.46
C GLU A 84 -0.83 -24.03 -12.54
N CYS A 85 -1.53 -23.07 -11.93
CA CYS A 85 -2.99 -23.06 -11.89
C CYS A 85 -3.61 -22.69 -13.25
N PRO A 86 -4.23 -23.64 -13.98
CA PRO A 86 -4.72 -23.38 -15.34
C PRO A 86 -5.90 -22.39 -15.38
N SER A 87 -6.65 -22.27 -14.28
CA SER A 87 -7.77 -21.33 -14.18
C SER A 87 -7.41 -20.01 -13.52
N GLY A 88 -6.14 -19.83 -13.10
CA GLY A 88 -5.72 -18.65 -12.33
C GLY A 88 -6.51 -18.47 -11.03
N ALA A 89 -6.97 -19.56 -10.42
CA ALA A 89 -7.70 -19.53 -9.15
C ALA A 89 -6.77 -19.24 -7.97
N TRP A 90 -5.51 -19.67 -8.05
CA TRP A 90 -4.49 -19.35 -7.06
C TRP A 90 -3.82 -18.04 -7.42
N GLU A 91 -3.70 -17.15 -6.44
CA GLU A 91 -3.13 -15.82 -6.61
C GLU A 91 -2.19 -15.51 -5.46
N GLN A 92 -1.02 -14.97 -5.79
CA GLN A 92 -0.10 -14.43 -4.80
C GLN A 92 -0.55 -13.01 -4.43
N ILE A 93 -1.01 -12.84 -3.21
CA ILE A 93 -1.33 -11.54 -2.63
C ILE A 93 -0.09 -11.01 -1.93
N GLY A 94 0.32 -9.81 -2.29
CA GLY A 94 1.46 -9.13 -1.71
C GLY A 94 2.72 -9.29 -2.54
N ARG A 95 3.46 -8.19 -2.71
CA ARG A 95 4.82 -8.16 -3.23
C ARG A 95 5.64 -7.12 -2.49
N ASP A 96 6.94 -7.37 -2.41
CA ASP A 96 7.87 -6.39 -1.87
C ASP A 96 8.25 -5.38 -2.98
N VAL A 97 8.22 -4.10 -2.65
CA VAL A 97 8.58 -3.00 -3.55
C VAL A 97 9.66 -2.14 -2.90
N THR A 98 10.54 -1.57 -3.72
CA THR A 98 11.48 -0.54 -3.28
C THR A 98 10.86 0.85 -3.44
N LEU A 99 11.46 1.85 -2.80
CA LEU A 99 11.02 3.25 -2.92
C LEU A 99 11.02 3.70 -4.39
N ASP A 100 12.13 3.45 -5.09
CA ASP A 100 12.33 3.89 -6.47
C ASP A 100 11.40 3.16 -7.45
N ASN A 101 11.25 1.84 -7.31
CA ASN A 101 10.36 1.07 -8.18
C ASN A 101 8.90 1.52 -8.00
N LEU A 102 8.46 1.69 -6.75
CA LEU A 102 7.09 2.16 -6.49
C LEU A 102 6.87 3.57 -7.02
N LEU A 103 7.85 4.47 -6.85
CA LEU A 103 7.78 5.83 -7.39
C LEU A 103 7.67 5.83 -8.92
N GLN A 104 8.52 5.06 -9.60
CA GLN A 104 8.47 4.92 -11.05
C GLN A 104 7.14 4.35 -11.52
N GLU A 105 6.58 3.38 -10.79
CA GLU A 105 5.28 2.81 -11.12
C GLU A 105 4.13 3.81 -11.00
N VAL A 106 4.07 4.63 -9.94
CA VAL A 106 2.98 5.60 -9.77
C VAL A 106 3.13 6.83 -10.67
N LEU A 107 4.37 7.25 -11.01
CA LEU A 107 4.61 8.40 -11.88
C LEU A 107 4.18 8.15 -13.34
N LYS A 108 3.95 6.88 -13.74
CA LYS A 108 3.30 6.58 -15.02
C LYS A 108 1.93 7.23 -15.17
N ASP A 109 1.28 7.58 -14.06
CA ASP A 109 -0.06 8.17 -14.04
C ASP A 109 -0.03 9.70 -13.83
N GLU A 110 1.16 10.33 -13.88
CA GLU A 110 1.37 11.75 -13.57
C GLU A 110 0.49 12.71 -14.40
N VAL A 111 0.29 12.40 -15.68
CA VAL A 111 -0.55 13.24 -16.56
C VAL A 111 -1.98 13.38 -16.01
N PHE A 112 -2.52 12.31 -15.42
CA PHE A 112 -3.85 12.31 -14.82
C PHE A 112 -3.86 13.09 -13.51
N PHE A 113 -2.81 12.97 -12.71
CA PHE A 113 -2.68 13.74 -11.47
C PHE A 113 -2.67 15.25 -11.76
N ARG A 114 -1.88 15.67 -12.76
CA ARG A 114 -1.80 17.08 -13.16
C ARG A 114 -3.11 17.60 -13.73
N ALA A 115 -3.76 16.84 -14.61
CA ALA A 115 -5.00 17.26 -15.26
C ALA A 115 -6.19 17.34 -14.29
N SER A 116 -6.30 16.41 -13.36
CA SER A 116 -7.43 16.33 -12.42
C SER A 116 -7.20 17.04 -11.09
N GLY A 117 -5.96 17.48 -10.84
CA GLY A 117 -5.52 17.89 -9.51
C GLY A 117 -5.43 16.75 -8.49
N GLY A 118 -5.38 15.50 -8.94
CA GLY A 118 -5.25 14.32 -8.09
C GLY A 118 -3.81 14.00 -7.64
N GLY A 119 -3.51 12.71 -7.44
CA GLY A 119 -2.21 12.28 -6.93
C GLY A 119 -2.22 10.85 -6.38
N VAL A 120 -1.52 10.62 -5.26
CA VAL A 120 -1.36 9.28 -4.69
C VAL A 120 -2.02 9.18 -3.31
N THR A 121 -2.77 8.10 -3.07
CA THR A 121 -3.31 7.76 -1.74
C THR A 121 -2.64 6.49 -1.23
N LEU A 122 -2.20 6.49 0.03
CA LEU A 122 -1.77 5.26 0.69
C LEU A 122 -2.95 4.70 1.49
N SER A 123 -3.26 3.42 1.30
CA SER A 123 -4.38 2.71 1.93
C SER A 123 -4.01 1.23 2.15
N GLY A 124 -4.97 0.34 2.32
CA GLY A 124 -4.78 -1.12 2.38
C GLY A 124 -5.14 -1.70 3.72
N GLY A 125 -4.15 -2.27 4.36
CA GLY A 125 -4.19 -2.50 5.80
C GLY A 125 -3.97 -1.20 6.56
N GLU A 126 -3.12 -1.24 7.57
CA GLU A 126 -2.73 -0.04 8.31
C GLU A 126 -1.37 0.46 7.82
N VAL A 127 -1.39 1.58 7.08
CA VAL A 127 -0.21 2.22 6.52
C VAL A 127 0.84 2.51 7.60
N LEU A 128 0.40 2.82 8.83
CA LEU A 128 1.29 3.10 9.95
C LEU A 128 2.12 1.89 10.43
N MET A 129 1.76 0.65 10.06
CA MET A 129 2.64 -0.51 10.28
C MET A 129 3.92 -0.46 9.43
N GLN A 130 3.95 0.35 8.38
CA GLN A 130 5.10 0.55 7.50
C GLN A 130 5.46 2.05 7.41
N ALA A 131 5.27 2.79 8.52
CA ALA A 131 5.38 4.25 8.58
C ALA A 131 6.72 4.80 8.05
N GLY A 132 7.84 4.13 8.32
CA GLY A 132 9.17 4.57 7.86
C GLY A 132 9.26 4.64 6.33
N PHE A 133 8.80 3.60 5.64
CA PHE A 133 8.73 3.60 4.18
C PHE A 133 7.69 4.61 3.66
N ALA A 134 6.50 4.62 4.27
CA ALA A 134 5.41 5.51 3.85
C ALA A 134 5.82 7.00 3.92
N ALA A 135 6.49 7.41 5.00
CA ALA A 135 6.98 8.78 5.17
C ALA A 135 7.98 9.17 4.08
N ARG A 136 8.96 8.31 3.79
CA ARG A 136 9.95 8.52 2.72
C ARG A 136 9.27 8.60 1.35
N PHE A 137 8.31 7.72 1.09
CA PHE A 137 7.58 7.68 -0.18
C PHE A 137 6.76 8.96 -0.41
N LEU A 138 6.04 9.41 0.62
CA LEU A 138 5.28 10.68 0.59
C LEU A 138 6.18 11.90 0.44
N GLN A 139 7.35 11.90 1.09
CA GLN A 139 8.35 12.96 0.91
C GLN A 139 8.83 13.01 -0.54
N ARG A 140 9.13 11.85 -1.13
CA ARG A 140 9.59 11.73 -2.51
C ARG A 140 8.52 12.19 -3.51
N LEU A 141 7.27 11.78 -3.32
CA LEU A 141 6.13 12.24 -4.14
C LEU A 141 5.94 13.76 -4.09
N ARG A 142 6.07 14.36 -2.90
CA ARG A 142 5.99 15.82 -2.75
C ARG A 142 7.09 16.57 -3.50
N GLN A 143 8.30 16.01 -3.58
CA GLN A 143 9.39 16.59 -4.40
C GLN A 143 9.05 16.62 -5.90
N TRP A 144 8.21 15.69 -6.36
CA TRP A 144 7.67 15.68 -7.73
C TRP A 144 6.43 16.57 -7.92
N GLY A 145 6.00 17.28 -6.86
CA GLY A 145 4.78 18.10 -6.88
C GLY A 145 3.48 17.27 -6.89
N ILE A 146 3.55 15.98 -6.57
CA ILE A 146 2.37 15.10 -6.52
C ILE A 146 1.63 15.29 -5.20
N ARG A 147 0.30 15.48 -5.26
CA ARG A 147 -0.54 15.55 -4.05
C ARG A 147 -0.62 14.19 -3.38
N THR A 148 -0.60 14.18 -2.05
CA THR A 148 -0.58 12.95 -1.27
C THR A 148 -1.72 12.88 -0.28
N ALA A 149 -2.27 11.69 -0.05
CA ALA A 149 -3.24 11.40 0.99
C ALA A 149 -2.91 10.06 1.68
N ILE A 150 -3.41 9.87 2.90
CA ILE A 150 -3.33 8.60 3.64
C ILE A 150 -4.72 8.29 4.17
N GLU A 151 -5.15 7.04 3.99
CA GLU A 151 -6.27 6.42 4.68
C GLU A 151 -5.71 5.51 5.78
N THR A 152 -6.11 5.75 7.03
CA THR A 152 -5.58 5.05 8.21
C THR A 152 -6.69 4.85 9.23
N GLY A 153 -6.62 3.74 9.98
CA GLY A 153 -7.46 3.51 11.16
C GLY A 153 -6.92 4.21 12.41
N GLY A 154 -5.77 4.88 12.31
CA GLY A 154 -5.17 5.68 13.37
C GLY A 154 -4.42 4.86 14.42
N ARG A 155 -4.03 3.61 14.14
CA ARG A 155 -3.30 2.75 15.09
C ARG A 155 -1.89 2.45 14.63
N GLN A 156 -0.91 2.89 15.42
CA GLN A 156 0.47 2.43 15.34
C GLN A 156 0.70 1.44 16.49
N HIS A 157 1.26 0.25 16.23
CA HIS A 157 1.67 -0.64 17.32
C HIS A 157 2.89 -0.03 18.03
N PHE A 158 2.78 0.11 19.36
CA PHE A 158 3.91 0.18 20.29
C PHE A 158 3.99 -1.15 21.03
#